data_AF-A0AAV4GRZ9-F1
#
_entry.id   AF-A0AAV4GRZ9-F1
#
_cell.length_a   1.000
_cell.length_b   1.000
_cell.length_c   1.000
_cell.angle_alpha   90.00
_cell.angle_beta   90.00
_cell.angle_gamma   90.00
#
_symmetry.space_group_name_H-M   'P 1'
#
loop_
_entity.id
_entity.type
_entity.pdbx_description
1 polymer ?
#
loop_
_entity_poly.entity_id
_entity_poly.type
_entity_poly.pdbx_seq_one_letter_code
_entity_poly.pdbx_strand_id
1 'polypeptide(L)'
;MALGLASVTSAPAAEAETDTVKRSERDCLVHGYRYRHGEIFSIPGFSHCLRYRCLHGGWDVHSEACEVDGQCHAVGSTFTSDCVTYKCEKTNNWYQPTAIHTMCKDANGACRGEYETFPYVINGRRYNRCQCIVSSGGYVRYSCGGK
;
A
#
# COMPACT_ATOMS: atom_id res chain seq x y z
N MET A 1 -4.39 44.73 72.78
CA MET A 1 -5.06 43.51 72.30
C MET A 1 -5.69 43.80 70.95
N ALA A 2 -5.21 43.15 69.88
CA ALA A 2 -6.00 42.75 68.71
C ALA A 2 -5.07 42.05 67.72
N LEU A 3 -5.25 40.74 67.61
CA LEU A 3 -4.65 39.86 66.61
C LEU A 3 -5.29 40.15 65.24
N GLY A 4 -4.49 40.27 64.19
CA GLY A 4 -4.95 40.33 62.80
C GLY A 4 -4.36 39.17 62.01
N LEU A 5 -5.21 38.19 61.70
CA LEU A 5 -4.90 36.91 61.08
C LEU A 5 -4.46 37.04 59.62
N ALA A 6 -3.50 36.20 59.23
CA ALA A 6 -3.09 35.96 57.85
C ALA A 6 -4.23 35.34 57.02
N SER A 7 -4.28 35.64 55.72
CA SER A 7 -5.08 34.89 54.76
C SER A 7 -4.25 34.69 53.50
N VAL A 8 -3.52 33.58 53.47
CA VAL A 8 -2.88 33.06 52.26
C VAL A 8 -3.96 32.29 51.51
N THR A 9 -4.49 32.86 50.44
CA THR A 9 -5.42 32.17 49.55
C THR A 9 -4.63 31.28 48.60
N SER A 10 -4.43 30.02 48.99
CA SER A 10 -4.05 28.96 48.06
C SER A 10 -5.25 28.62 47.19
N ALA A 11 -5.17 28.90 45.89
CA ALA A 11 -6.15 28.45 44.91
C ALA A 11 -6.06 26.92 44.70
N PRO A 12 -7.19 26.21 44.47
CA PRO A 12 -7.21 24.77 44.32
C PRO A 12 -6.76 24.33 42.91
N ALA A 13 -5.96 23.27 42.86
CA ALA A 13 -5.54 22.55 41.67
C ALA A 13 -6.70 21.71 41.08
N ALA A 14 -7.67 22.35 40.44
CA ALA A 14 -8.88 21.69 39.93
C ALA A 14 -9.16 22.01 38.45
N GLU A 15 -8.14 22.02 37.58
CA GLU A 15 -8.36 22.28 36.13
C GLU A 15 -7.46 21.44 35.20
N ALA A 16 -6.91 20.31 35.67
CA ALA A 16 -6.07 19.42 34.85
C ALA A 16 -6.73 18.08 34.47
N GLU A 17 -7.82 17.68 35.13
CA GLU A 17 -8.44 16.36 34.93
C GLU A 17 -9.51 16.30 33.82
N THR A 18 -10.00 17.43 33.30
CA THR A 18 -11.06 17.46 32.27
C THR A 18 -10.55 17.31 30.84
N ASP A 19 -9.27 17.57 30.60
CA ASP A 19 -8.71 17.56 29.24
C ASP A 19 -8.29 16.14 28.82
N THR A 20 -7.73 15.34 29.73
CA THR A 20 -7.27 13.97 29.40
C THR A 20 -8.42 13.01 29.08
N VAL A 21 -9.56 13.15 29.77
CA VAL A 21 -10.75 12.31 29.54
C VAL A 21 -11.44 12.68 28.22
N LYS A 22 -11.64 13.98 27.93
CA LYS A 22 -12.21 14.45 26.64
C LYS A 22 -11.30 14.20 25.44
N ARG A 23 -9.98 14.12 25.66
CA ARG A 23 -9.02 13.75 24.61
C ARG A 23 -9.13 12.27 24.28
N SER A 24 -9.32 11.42 25.30
CA SER A 24 -9.54 9.98 25.13
C SER A 24 -10.84 9.65 24.37
N GLU A 25 -11.89 10.46 24.44
CA GLU A 25 -13.16 10.24 23.71
C GLU A 25 -13.04 10.48 22.20
N ARG A 26 -12.01 11.20 21.76
CA ARG A 26 -11.78 11.51 20.33
C ARG A 26 -10.71 10.62 19.69
N ASP A 27 -9.94 9.92 20.51
CA ASP A 27 -8.95 8.94 20.08
C ASP A 27 -9.63 7.65 19.65
N CYS A 28 -9.04 6.97 18.67
CA CYS A 28 -9.55 5.72 18.14
C CYS A 28 -8.86 4.55 18.81
N LEU A 29 -9.64 3.57 19.27
CA LEU A 29 -9.14 2.29 19.76
C LEU A 29 -9.33 1.22 18.67
N VAL A 30 -8.24 0.80 18.05
CA VAL A 30 -8.26 -0.15 16.92
C VAL A 30 -7.35 -1.32 17.25
N HIS A 31 -7.93 -2.51 17.40
CA HIS A 31 -7.20 -3.74 17.77
C HIS A 31 -6.27 -3.60 18.99
N GLY A 32 -6.70 -2.83 20.00
CA GLY A 32 -5.92 -2.58 21.22
C GLY A 32 -4.89 -1.45 21.11
N TYR A 33 -4.71 -0.86 19.92
CA TYR A 33 -3.86 0.32 19.70
C TYR A 33 -4.69 1.59 19.78
N ARG A 34 -4.11 2.64 20.38
CA ARG A 34 -4.72 3.96 20.51
C ARG A 34 -4.10 4.93 19.51
N TYR A 35 -4.94 5.55 18.68
CA TYR A 35 -4.56 6.56 17.70
C TYR A 35 -5.22 7.88 18.01
N ARG A 36 -4.49 8.99 17.89
CA ARG A 36 -5.02 10.33 18.18
C ARG A 36 -5.98 10.77 17.09
N HIS A 37 -6.93 11.61 17.44
CA HIS A 37 -7.75 12.29 16.44
C HIS A 37 -6.88 12.98 15.36
N GLY A 38 -7.18 12.69 14.09
CA GLY A 38 -6.45 13.17 12.91
C GLY A 38 -5.24 12.31 12.52
N GLU A 39 -4.80 11.38 13.37
CA GLU A 39 -3.66 10.51 13.09
C GLU A 39 -3.96 9.58 11.91
N ILE A 40 -2.96 9.41 11.04
CA ILE A 40 -3.00 8.46 9.93
C ILE A 40 -2.16 7.25 10.31
N PHE A 41 -2.77 6.07 10.30
CA PHE A 41 -2.14 4.83 10.74
C PHE A 41 -2.42 3.67 9.79
N SER A 42 -1.64 2.60 9.93
CA SER A 42 -1.91 1.29 9.33
C SER A 42 -2.17 0.30 10.45
N ILE A 43 -3.05 -0.68 10.22
CA ILE A 43 -3.39 -1.69 11.24
C ILE A 43 -2.31 -2.79 11.19
N PRO A 44 -1.61 -3.09 12.29
CA PRO A 44 -0.63 -4.18 12.32
C PRO A 44 -1.25 -5.51 11.90
N GLY A 45 -0.54 -6.28 11.06
CA GLY A 45 -1.03 -7.53 10.49
C GLY A 45 -1.82 -7.38 9.19
N PHE A 46 -2.06 -6.15 8.74
CA PHE A 46 -2.58 -5.83 7.41
C PHE A 46 -1.50 -5.17 6.55
N SER A 47 -1.77 -4.99 5.26
CA SER A 47 -0.87 -4.28 4.35
C SER A 47 -0.59 -2.86 4.83
N HIS A 48 0.67 -2.43 4.80
CA HIS A 48 1.06 -1.04 5.10
C HIS A 48 0.58 -0.05 4.03
N CYS A 49 0.18 -0.55 2.86
CA CYS A 49 -0.40 0.25 1.80
C CYS A 49 -1.87 0.65 2.06
N LEU A 50 -2.48 0.05 3.07
CA LEU A 50 -3.79 0.46 3.57
C LEU A 50 -3.60 1.39 4.78
N ARG A 51 -4.10 2.63 4.66
CA ARG A 51 -3.99 3.64 5.71
C ARG A 51 -5.37 4.15 6.08
N TYR A 52 -5.53 4.45 7.36
CA TYR A 52 -6.76 4.93 7.97
C TYR A 52 -6.51 6.25 8.67
N ARG A 53 -7.56 7.04 8.84
CA ARG A 53 -7.53 8.27 9.63
C ARG A 53 -8.47 8.16 10.81
N CYS A 54 -7.97 8.47 11.99
CA CYS A 54 -8.79 8.53 13.19
C CYS A 54 -9.63 9.82 13.23
N LEU A 55 -10.95 9.71 13.37
CA LEU A 55 -11.91 10.80 13.36
C LEU A 55 -12.96 10.60 14.47
N HIS A 56 -12.89 11.40 15.53
CA HIS A 56 -13.88 11.44 16.62
C HIS A 56 -14.19 10.06 17.24
N GLY A 57 -13.16 9.28 17.56
CA GLY A 57 -13.31 7.93 18.13
C GLY A 57 -13.64 6.82 17.12
N GLY A 58 -14.09 7.17 15.91
CA GLY A 58 -14.22 6.27 14.76
C GLY A 58 -13.04 6.42 13.79
N TRP A 59 -12.90 5.53 12.82
CA TRP A 59 -11.86 5.64 11.81
C TRP A 59 -12.42 5.36 10.43
N ASP A 60 -11.84 6.02 9.43
CA ASP A 60 -12.20 5.86 8.03
C ASP A 60 -10.95 5.61 7.18
N VAL A 61 -11.14 5.07 6.00
CA VAL A 61 -10.07 4.83 5.03
C VAL A 61 -9.47 6.16 4.60
N HIS A 62 -8.16 6.31 4.79
CA HIS A 62 -7.41 7.46 4.32
C HIS A 62 -6.81 7.22 2.92
N SER A 63 -6.25 6.03 2.68
CA SER A 63 -5.71 5.65 1.38
C SER A 63 -5.74 4.15 1.18
N GLU A 64 -6.05 3.74 -0.05
CA GLU A 64 -6.12 2.34 -0.48
C GLU A 64 -5.13 2.09 -1.62
N ALA A 65 -4.35 1.03 -1.49
CA ALA A 65 -3.35 0.65 -2.48
C ALA A 65 -3.08 -0.86 -2.43
N CYS A 66 -2.68 -1.40 -3.56
CA CYS A 66 -2.13 -2.75 -3.67
C CYS A 66 -0.67 -2.72 -3.25
N GLU A 67 -0.25 -3.74 -2.52
CA GLU A 67 1.14 -3.95 -2.15
C GLU A 67 1.78 -4.96 -3.11
N VAL A 68 2.79 -4.52 -3.84
CA VAL A 68 3.59 -5.38 -4.74
C VAL A 68 5.06 -5.11 -4.51
N ASP A 69 5.82 -6.15 -4.17
CA ASP A 69 7.26 -6.06 -3.85
C ASP A 69 7.57 -4.97 -2.79
N GLY A 70 6.67 -4.79 -1.82
CA GLY A 70 6.75 -3.78 -0.76
C GLY A 70 6.37 -2.35 -1.19
N GLN A 71 6.06 -2.13 -2.46
CA GLN A 71 5.62 -0.84 -2.99
C GLN A 71 4.10 -0.71 -2.99
N CYS A 72 3.61 0.51 -2.77
CA CYS A 72 2.19 0.81 -2.75
C CYS A 72 1.73 1.44 -4.06
N HIS A 73 0.83 0.75 -4.75
CA HIS A 73 0.21 1.23 -5.98
C HIS A 73 -1.24 1.60 -5.70
N ALA A 74 -1.60 2.87 -5.88
CA ALA A 74 -2.94 3.36 -5.61
C ALA A 74 -4.01 2.55 -6.36
N VAL A 75 -5.17 2.33 -5.74
CA VAL A 75 -6.31 1.67 -6.43
C VAL A 75 -6.66 2.44 -7.71
N GLY A 76 -6.84 1.70 -8.81
CA GLY A 76 -7.08 2.22 -10.15
C GLY A 76 -5.81 2.60 -10.93
N SER A 77 -4.65 2.71 -10.28
CA SER A 77 -3.38 2.98 -10.98
C SER A 77 -2.89 1.75 -11.74
N THR A 78 -2.10 2.00 -12.79
CA THR A 78 -1.38 0.97 -13.53
C THR A 78 0.12 1.08 -13.28
N PHE A 79 0.80 -0.06 -13.29
CA PHE A 79 2.25 -0.14 -13.12
C PHE A 79 2.78 -1.38 -13.83
N THR A 80 4.05 -1.35 -14.20
CA THR A 80 4.70 -2.47 -14.90
C THR A 80 5.76 -3.09 -14.01
N SER A 81 5.68 -4.41 -13.83
CA SER A 81 6.73 -5.21 -13.20
C SER A 81 6.96 -6.45 -14.05
N ASP A 82 8.22 -6.84 -14.25
CA ASP A 82 8.60 -8.04 -15.00
C ASP A 82 7.94 -8.18 -16.40
N CYS A 83 7.86 -7.09 -17.16
CA CYS A 83 7.18 -7.02 -18.46
C CYS A 83 5.68 -7.33 -18.43
N VAL A 84 5.06 -7.30 -17.25
CA VAL A 84 3.62 -7.38 -17.07
C VAL A 84 3.12 -6.04 -16.55
N THR A 85 2.14 -5.47 -17.24
CA THR A 85 1.41 -4.30 -16.75
C THR A 85 0.23 -4.77 -15.94
N TYR A 86 0.20 -4.33 -14.68
CA TYR A 86 -0.86 -4.56 -13.73
C TYR A 86 -1.70 -3.32 -13.57
N LYS A 87 -2.95 -3.54 -13.16
CA LYS A 87 -3.82 -2.52 -12.59
C LYS A 87 -4.09 -2.90 -11.15
N CYS A 88 -3.91 -1.97 -10.22
CA CYS A 88 -4.33 -2.21 -8.85
C CYS A 88 -5.86 -2.11 -8.78
N GLU A 89 -6.52 -3.21 -8.41
CA GLU A 89 -7.97 -3.29 -8.35
C GLU A 89 -8.45 -3.61 -6.93
N LYS A 90 -9.64 -3.11 -6.62
CA LYS A 90 -10.34 -3.39 -5.37
C LYS A 90 -11.57 -4.23 -5.68
N THR A 91 -11.63 -5.42 -5.12
CA THR A 91 -12.80 -6.31 -5.18
C THR A 91 -13.32 -6.53 -3.78
N ASN A 92 -14.48 -5.96 -3.46
CA ASN A 92 -14.99 -5.84 -2.10
C ASN A 92 -13.98 -5.12 -1.19
N ASN A 93 -13.40 -5.82 -0.22
CA ASN A 93 -12.39 -5.31 0.71
C ASN A 93 -10.99 -5.88 0.43
N TRP A 94 -10.78 -6.53 -0.72
CA TRP A 94 -9.48 -7.03 -1.15
C TRP A 94 -8.86 -6.15 -2.22
N TYR A 95 -7.57 -5.87 -2.05
CA TYR A 95 -6.75 -5.09 -2.98
C TYR A 95 -5.76 -6.04 -3.63
N GLN A 96 -5.77 -6.12 -4.96
CA GLN A 96 -4.87 -7.01 -5.68
C GLN A 96 -4.46 -6.41 -7.03
N PRO A 97 -3.23 -6.70 -7.48
CA PRO A 97 -2.81 -6.38 -8.83
C PRO A 97 -3.42 -7.39 -9.83
N THR A 98 -4.20 -6.89 -10.78
CA THR A 98 -4.71 -7.68 -11.91
C THR A 98 -3.82 -7.43 -13.13
N ALA A 99 -3.28 -8.48 -13.73
CA ALA A 99 -2.52 -8.34 -14.98
C ALA A 99 -3.48 -7.93 -16.11
N ILE A 100 -3.19 -6.80 -16.76
CA ILE A 100 -4.00 -6.28 -17.87
C ILE A 100 -3.27 -6.35 -19.22
N HIS A 101 -1.94 -6.46 -19.20
CA HIS A 101 -1.13 -6.64 -20.40
C HIS A 101 0.15 -7.39 -20.06
N THR A 102 0.56 -8.35 -20.89
CA THR A 102 1.79 -9.13 -20.70
C THR A 102 2.63 -9.03 -21.95
N MET A 103 3.91 -8.72 -21.76
CA MET A 103 4.95 -8.64 -22.80
C MET A 103 6.02 -9.69 -22.52
N CYS A 104 6.96 -9.83 -23.46
CA CYS A 104 8.00 -10.84 -23.42
C CYS A 104 9.36 -10.22 -23.13
N LYS A 105 10.23 -10.93 -22.42
CA LYS A 105 11.61 -10.50 -22.22
C LYS A 105 12.51 -10.99 -23.35
N ASP A 106 13.30 -10.10 -23.92
CA ASP A 106 14.39 -10.49 -24.83
C ASP A 106 15.65 -10.94 -24.06
N ALA A 107 16.68 -11.36 -24.79
CA ALA A 107 17.96 -11.82 -24.23
C ALA A 107 18.73 -10.75 -23.43
N ASN A 108 18.34 -9.48 -23.55
CA ASN A 108 18.94 -8.36 -22.82
C ASN A 108 18.01 -7.90 -21.67
N GLY A 109 16.87 -8.56 -21.46
CA GLY A 109 15.88 -8.23 -20.44
C GLY A 109 14.89 -7.13 -20.83
N ALA A 110 14.88 -6.66 -22.08
CA ALA A 110 13.93 -5.66 -22.54
C ALA A 110 12.57 -6.28 -22.87
N CYS A 111 11.49 -5.54 -22.62
CA CYS A 111 10.13 -5.98 -22.91
C CYS A 111 9.79 -5.81 -24.39
N ARG A 112 9.20 -6.83 -24.99
CA ARG A 112 8.86 -6.95 -26.41
C ARG A 112 7.40 -7.36 -26.58
N GLY A 113 6.75 -6.80 -27.59
CA GLY A 113 5.41 -7.19 -27.96
C GLY A 113 5.35 -8.64 -28.45
N GLU A 114 4.14 -9.19 -28.40
CA GLU A 114 3.85 -10.49 -29.00
C GLU A 114 4.18 -10.48 -30.50
N TYR A 115 4.67 -11.60 -31.03
CA TYR A 115 5.08 -11.77 -32.44
C TYR A 115 6.24 -10.87 -32.94
N GLU A 116 6.80 -9.98 -32.12
CA GLU A 116 8.04 -9.27 -32.46
C GLU A 116 9.20 -10.25 -32.61
N THR A 117 10.11 -10.01 -33.56
CA THR A 117 11.33 -10.81 -33.70
C THR A 117 12.48 -10.18 -32.91
N PHE A 118 13.01 -10.90 -31.93
CA PHE A 118 14.10 -10.44 -31.07
C PHE A 118 15.02 -11.60 -30.65
N PRO A 119 16.22 -11.32 -30.12
CA PRO A 119 17.10 -12.36 -29.61
C PRO A 119 16.60 -12.90 -28.26
N TYR A 120 16.70 -14.21 -28.01
CA TYR A 120 16.35 -14.84 -26.72
C TYR A 120 17.35 -15.96 -26.37
N VAL A 121 17.46 -16.31 -25.09
CA VAL A 121 18.36 -17.38 -24.61
C VAL A 121 17.55 -18.57 -24.12
N ILE A 122 17.77 -19.73 -24.71
CA ILE A 122 17.16 -21.01 -24.30
C ILE A 122 18.28 -21.96 -23.93
N ASN A 123 18.28 -22.46 -22.68
CA ASN A 123 19.30 -23.38 -22.16
C ASN A 123 20.74 -22.88 -22.39
N GLY A 124 20.98 -21.58 -22.19
CA GLY A 124 22.29 -20.95 -22.38
C GLY A 124 22.68 -20.63 -23.83
N ARG A 125 21.92 -21.09 -24.83
CA ARG A 125 22.16 -20.76 -26.24
C ARG A 125 21.35 -19.54 -26.66
N ARG A 126 22.04 -18.52 -27.20
CA ARG A 126 21.39 -17.34 -27.80
C ARG A 126 20.89 -17.66 -29.20
N TYR A 127 19.62 -17.36 -29.43
CA TYR A 127 18.96 -17.39 -30.73
C TYR A 127 18.65 -15.95 -31.14
N ASN A 128 18.92 -15.57 -32.38
CA ASN A 128 18.77 -14.17 -32.84
C ASN A 128 17.39 -13.87 -33.44
N ARG A 129 16.56 -14.90 -33.64
CA ARG A 129 15.25 -14.79 -34.28
C ARG A 129 14.23 -15.60 -33.49
N CYS A 130 13.74 -15.00 -32.42
CA CYS A 130 12.68 -15.55 -31.60
C CYS A 130 11.47 -14.64 -31.64
N GLN A 131 10.30 -15.24 -31.51
CA GLN A 131 9.04 -14.58 -31.25
C GLN A 131 8.44 -15.19 -30.00
N CYS A 132 7.54 -14.46 -29.36
CA CYS A 132 6.77 -14.99 -28.25
C CYS A 132 5.27 -14.93 -28.53
N ILE A 133 4.54 -15.79 -27.81
CA ILE A 133 3.08 -15.88 -27.79
C ILE A 133 2.62 -15.77 -26.35
N VAL A 134 1.61 -14.95 -26.09
CA VAL A 134 1.03 -14.71 -24.77
C VAL A 134 -0.34 -15.37 -24.70
N SER A 135 -0.50 -16.34 -23.81
CA SER A 135 -1.78 -17.03 -23.62
C SER A 135 -2.75 -16.20 -22.78
N SER A 136 -4.04 -16.53 -22.80
CA SER A 136 -5.10 -15.83 -22.05
C SER A 136 -4.90 -15.73 -20.53
N GLY A 137 -4.02 -16.55 -19.95
CA GLY A 137 -3.62 -16.49 -18.53
C GLY A 137 -2.29 -15.76 -18.28
N GLY A 138 -1.72 -15.06 -19.25
CA GLY A 138 -0.42 -14.38 -19.12
C GLY A 138 0.80 -15.29 -19.28
N TYR A 139 0.61 -16.56 -19.66
CA TYR A 139 1.72 -17.48 -19.91
C TYR A 139 2.42 -17.16 -21.22
N VAL A 140 3.74 -16.94 -21.15
CA VAL A 140 4.58 -16.61 -22.30
C VAL A 140 5.28 -17.86 -22.84
N ARG A 141 5.15 -18.11 -24.14
CA ARG A 141 5.91 -19.14 -24.87
C ARG A 141 6.85 -18.48 -25.88
N TYR A 142 8.07 -18.97 -25.97
CA TYR A 142 9.03 -18.53 -26.99
C TYR A 142 9.15 -19.58 -28.09
N SER A 143 9.17 -19.12 -29.34
CA SER A 143 9.48 -19.92 -30.53
C SER A 143 10.66 -19.27 -31.23
N CYS A 144 11.75 -20.02 -31.39
CA CYS A 144 12.98 -19.54 -32.00
C CYS A 144 13.29 -20.33 -33.27
N GLY A 145 13.49 -19.62 -34.37
CA GLY A 145 13.98 -20.24 -35.60
C GLY A 145 15.46 -20.62 -35.44
N GLY A 146 15.77 -21.90 -35.64
CA GLY A 146 17.13 -22.34 -35.97
C GLY A 146 17.36 -22.10 -37.46
N LYS A 147 18.51 -21.49 -37.81
CA LYS A 147 19.04 -21.66 -39.16
C LYS A 147 19.37 -23.13 -39.39
#